data_AF-A0A3D9YWJ6-F1
#
_entry.id   AF-A0A3D9YWJ6-F1
#
_cell.length_a   1.000
_cell.length_b   1.000
_cell.length_c   1.000
_cell.angle_alpha   90.00
_cell.angle_beta   90.00
_cell.angle_gamma   90.00
#
_symmetry.space_group_name_H-M   'P 1'
#
loop_
_entity.id
_entity.type
_entity.pdbx_description
1 polymer ?
#
loop_
_entity_poly.entity_id
_entity_poly.type
_entity_poly.pdbx_seq_one_letter_code
_entity_poly.pdbx_strand_id
1 'polypeptide(L)'
;MSAATYVDDAREMAAALEEREARLAGSLAQARRNLAARFGIAARIFYALRHRPPKTITADIYDRLCAALEVSAAQGIRTLQHEMATAHQRRLRLRQNHARKAALLVGEARQELALIRSESREGGAR
;
A
#
# COMPACT_ATOMS: atom_id res chain seq x y z
N MET A 1 6.20 13.63 14.84
CA MET A 1 5.18 12.56 14.95
C MET A 1 5.42 11.78 16.23
N SER A 2 4.37 11.32 16.91
CA SER A 2 4.50 10.55 18.16
C SER A 2 4.68 9.05 17.87
N ALA A 3 5.22 8.27 18.82
CA ALA A 3 5.33 6.82 18.67
C ALA A 3 3.97 6.12 18.42
N ALA A 4 2.88 6.67 18.96
CA ALA A 4 1.52 6.16 18.71
C ALA A 4 1.12 6.36 17.23
N THR A 5 1.49 7.49 16.64
CA THR A 5 1.23 7.81 15.22
C THR A 5 1.87 6.78 14.29
N TYR A 6 3.15 6.43 14.51
CA TYR A 6 3.84 5.44 13.66
C TYR A 6 3.25 4.02 13.76
N VAL A 7 2.72 3.65 14.92
CA VAL A 7 2.05 2.36 15.07
C VAL A 7 0.74 2.36 14.30
N ASP A 8 -0.08 3.39 14.41
CA ASP A 8 -1.36 3.47 13.70
C ASP A 8 -1.15 3.51 12.17
N ASP A 9 -0.19 4.30 11.69
CA ASP A 9 0.20 4.32 10.27
C ASP A 9 0.62 2.91 9.80
N ALA A 10 1.46 2.22 10.58
CA ALA A 10 1.90 0.87 10.25
C ALA A 10 0.74 -0.15 10.23
N ARG A 11 -0.29 0.04 11.07
CA ARG A 11 -1.49 -0.82 11.07
C ARG A 11 -2.29 -0.63 9.80
N GLU A 12 -2.50 0.62 9.37
CA GLU A 12 -3.20 0.94 8.14
C GLU A 12 -2.47 0.40 6.93
N MET A 13 -1.14 0.60 6.87
CA MET A 13 -0.30 0.03 5.81
C MET A 13 -0.38 -1.49 5.76
N ALA A 14 -0.27 -2.16 6.92
CA ALA A 14 -0.38 -3.61 7.01
C ALA A 14 -1.75 -4.10 6.55
N ALA A 15 -2.84 -3.47 6.97
CA ALA A 15 -4.20 -3.82 6.56
C ALA A 15 -4.38 -3.66 5.05
N ALA A 16 -3.94 -2.54 4.47
CA ALA A 16 -4.03 -2.29 3.04
C ALA A 16 -3.25 -3.33 2.21
N LEU A 17 -2.06 -3.71 2.66
CA LEU A 17 -1.25 -4.77 2.03
C LEU A 17 -1.93 -6.13 2.11
N GLU A 18 -2.41 -6.51 3.31
CA GLU A 18 -3.10 -7.78 3.55
C GLU A 18 -4.37 -7.91 2.70
N GLU A 19 -5.18 -6.87 2.63
CA GLU A 19 -6.43 -6.87 1.85
C GLU A 19 -6.17 -7.00 0.36
N ARG A 20 -5.16 -6.28 -0.16
CA ARG A 20 -4.78 -6.38 -1.59
C ARG A 20 -4.27 -7.78 -1.93
N GLU A 21 -3.39 -8.33 -1.11
CA GLU A 21 -2.80 -9.65 -1.35
C GLU A 21 -3.84 -10.76 -1.14
N ALA A 22 -4.75 -10.64 -0.17
CA ALA A 22 -5.80 -11.62 0.10
C ALA A 22 -6.79 -11.77 -1.06
N ARG A 23 -7.04 -10.70 -1.85
CA ARG A 23 -7.84 -10.80 -3.08
C ARG A 23 -7.23 -11.75 -4.12
N LEU A 24 -5.91 -11.94 -4.09
CA LEU A 24 -5.19 -12.87 -4.98
C LEU A 24 -5.00 -14.24 -4.33
N ALA A 25 -4.64 -14.25 -3.05
CA ALA A 25 -4.26 -15.47 -2.32
C ALA A 25 -5.45 -16.28 -1.76
N GLY A 26 -6.66 -15.70 -1.75
CA GLY A 26 -7.88 -16.35 -1.25
C GLY A 26 -8.00 -16.46 0.27
N SER A 27 -6.95 -16.16 1.04
CA SER A 27 -7.00 -16.08 2.50
C SER A 27 -5.97 -15.11 3.07
N LEU A 28 -6.27 -14.51 4.23
CA LEU A 28 -5.35 -13.62 4.93
C LEU A 28 -4.10 -14.35 5.45
N ALA A 29 -4.25 -15.62 5.86
CA ALA A 29 -3.11 -16.40 6.33
C ALA A 29 -2.09 -16.62 5.20
N GLN A 30 -2.56 -16.94 4.00
CA GLN A 30 -1.69 -17.09 2.84
C GLN A 30 -1.14 -15.74 2.37
N ALA A 31 -1.96 -14.68 2.38
CA ALA A 31 -1.52 -13.33 2.07
C ALA A 31 -0.33 -12.89 2.94
N ARG A 32 -0.41 -13.09 4.26
CA ARG A 32 0.69 -12.79 5.20
C ARG A 32 1.97 -13.55 4.88
N ARG A 33 1.86 -14.84 4.50
CA ARG A 33 3.02 -15.66 4.11
C ARG A 33 3.66 -15.13 2.83
N ASN A 34 2.85 -14.78 1.83
CA ASN A 34 3.34 -14.22 0.57
C ASN A 34 4.03 -12.87 0.81
N LEU A 35 3.41 -11.98 1.57
CA LEU A 35 3.99 -10.68 1.94
C LEU A 35 5.29 -10.86 2.73
N ALA A 36 5.33 -11.82 3.65
CA ALA A 36 6.54 -12.13 4.40
C ALA A 36 7.69 -12.60 3.53
N ALA A 37 7.41 -13.50 2.58
CA ALA A 37 8.41 -13.98 1.63
C ALA A 37 8.92 -12.86 0.70
N ARG A 38 8.04 -11.94 0.29
CA ARG A 38 8.36 -10.87 -0.67
C ARG A 38 9.11 -9.69 -0.05
N PHE A 39 8.74 -9.29 1.16
CA PHE A 39 9.21 -8.04 1.78
C PHE A 39 10.02 -8.26 3.06
N GLY A 40 10.23 -9.52 3.46
CA GLY A 40 11.03 -9.85 4.63
C GLY A 40 10.42 -9.40 5.96
N ILE A 41 9.09 -9.19 6.01
CA ILE A 41 8.35 -8.84 7.23
C ILE A 41 7.65 -10.09 7.74
N ALA A 42 8.01 -10.58 8.92
CA ALA A 42 7.45 -11.84 9.41
C ALA A 42 5.90 -11.80 9.48
N ALA A 43 5.24 -12.89 9.07
CA ALA A 43 3.77 -12.99 9.06
C ALA A 43 3.12 -12.69 10.42
N ARG A 44 3.84 -12.97 11.53
CA ARG A 44 3.41 -12.64 12.89
C ARG A 44 3.29 -11.13 13.15
N ILE A 45 4.08 -10.31 12.46
CA ILE A 45 4.05 -8.84 12.61
C ILE A 45 2.77 -8.30 11.99
N PHE A 46 2.40 -8.75 10.80
CA PHE A 46 1.10 -8.43 10.19
C PHE A 46 -0.07 -8.86 11.08
N TYR A 47 -0.01 -10.08 11.63
CA TYR A 47 -1.01 -10.55 12.61
C TYR A 47 -1.09 -9.62 13.84
N ALA A 48 0.07 -9.25 14.41
CA ALA A 48 0.14 -8.38 15.58
C ALA A 48 -0.43 -7.00 15.28
N LEU A 49 -0.01 -6.34 14.20
CA LEU A 49 -0.53 -5.01 13.81
C LEU A 49 -2.07 -5.02 13.66
N ARG A 50 -2.64 -6.11 13.15
CA ARG A 50 -4.09 -6.23 13.00
C ARG A 50 -4.84 -6.46 14.31
N HIS A 51 -4.38 -7.41 15.12
CA HIS A 51 -5.16 -7.94 16.25
C HIS A 51 -4.68 -7.47 17.62
N ARG A 52 -3.38 -7.18 17.75
CA ARG A 52 -2.74 -6.80 19.01
C ARG A 52 -1.56 -5.86 18.71
N PRO A 53 -1.84 -4.62 18.28
CA PRO A 53 -0.80 -3.70 17.85
C PRO A 53 0.17 -3.44 19.01
N PRO A 54 1.48 -3.43 18.75
CA PRO A 54 2.48 -3.15 19.76
C PRO A 54 2.42 -1.67 20.17
N LYS A 55 2.95 -1.34 21.37
CA LYS A 55 3.05 0.06 21.81
C LYS A 55 4.04 0.88 21.00
N THR A 56 5.02 0.22 20.40
CA THR A 56 6.08 0.80 19.58
C THR A 56 6.36 -0.11 18.39
N ILE A 57 6.85 0.49 17.31
CA ILE A 57 7.31 -0.23 16.12
C ILE A 57 8.77 0.11 15.87
N THR A 58 9.55 -0.88 15.46
CA THR A 58 10.94 -0.66 15.07
C THR A 58 11.01 0.04 13.72
N ALA A 59 11.95 0.97 13.54
CA ALA A 59 12.15 1.70 12.28
C ALA A 59 12.28 0.76 11.07
N ASP A 60 13.08 -0.32 11.17
CA ASP A 60 13.25 -1.29 10.07
C ASP A 60 11.93 -1.92 9.60
N ILE A 61 11.03 -2.29 10.51
CA ILE A 61 9.70 -2.83 10.13
C ILE A 61 8.85 -1.74 9.47
N TYR A 62 8.89 -0.53 10.01
CA TYR A 62 8.15 0.60 9.45
C TYR A 62 8.61 0.90 8.02
N ASP A 63 9.93 1.01 7.79
CA ASP A 63 10.51 1.28 6.48
C ASP A 63 10.20 0.18 5.47
N ARG A 64 10.21 -1.09 5.89
CA ARG A 64 9.80 -2.21 5.03
C ARG A 64 8.33 -2.16 4.66
N LEU A 65 7.44 -1.73 5.57
CA LEU A 65 6.03 -1.54 5.27
C LEU A 65 5.83 -0.42 4.24
N CYS A 66 6.52 0.71 4.41
CA CYS A 66 6.53 1.80 3.45
C CYS A 66 6.99 1.31 2.06
N ALA A 67 8.14 0.63 1.99
CA ALA A 67 8.67 0.09 0.74
C ALA A 67 7.71 -0.93 0.10
N ALA A 68 7.08 -1.79 0.89
CA ALA A 68 6.08 -2.74 0.40
C ALA A 68 4.86 -2.04 -0.20
N LEU A 69 4.39 -0.97 0.44
CA LEU A 69 3.27 -0.17 -0.03
C LEU A 69 3.61 0.55 -1.33
N GLU A 70 4.81 1.14 -1.44
CA GLU A 70 5.30 1.79 -2.66
C GLU A 70 5.37 0.80 -3.83
N VAL A 71 5.89 -0.41 -3.61
CA VAL A 71 5.94 -1.46 -4.63
C VAL A 71 4.53 -1.89 -5.05
N SER A 72 3.63 -2.08 -4.08
CA SER A 72 2.23 -2.42 -4.33
C SER A 72 1.52 -1.34 -5.17
N ALA A 73 1.70 -0.07 -4.81
CA ALA A 73 1.15 1.06 -5.53
C ALA A 73 1.70 1.16 -6.96
N ALA A 74 3.01 1.01 -7.14
CA ALA A 74 3.64 1.02 -8.46
C ALA A 74 3.11 -0.12 -9.36
N GLN A 75 2.88 -1.30 -8.79
CA GLN A 75 2.31 -2.41 -9.53
C GLN A 75 0.84 -2.17 -9.89
N GLY A 76 0.05 -1.60 -8.98
CA GLY A 76 -1.32 -1.16 -9.25
C GLY A 76 -1.40 -0.14 -10.39
N ILE A 77 -0.51 0.86 -10.40
CA ILE A 77 -0.39 1.84 -11.47
C ILE A 77 -0.08 1.15 -12.82
N ARG A 78 0.88 0.23 -12.85
CA ARG A 78 1.24 -0.51 -14.08
C ARG A 78 0.07 -1.33 -14.63
N THR A 79 -0.67 -2.03 -13.75
CA THR A 79 -1.85 -2.80 -14.15
C THR A 79 -2.93 -1.89 -14.74
N LEU A 80 -3.25 -0.79 -14.07
CA LEU A 80 -4.24 0.18 -14.57
C LEU A 80 -3.82 0.79 -15.92
N GLN A 81 -2.54 1.14 -16.08
CA GLN A 81 -2.00 1.63 -17.36
C GLN A 81 -2.15 0.59 -18.47
N HIS A 82 -1.85 -0.68 -18.20
CA HIS A 82 -2.02 -1.76 -19.17
C HIS A 82 -3.48 -2.00 -19.55
N GLU A 83 -4.39 -1.96 -18.56
CA GLU A 83 -5.83 -2.08 -18.80
C GLU A 83 -6.38 -0.92 -19.63
N MET A 84 -5.92 0.31 -19.36
CA MET A 84 -6.28 1.49 -20.16
C MET A 84 -5.81 1.35 -21.61
N ALA A 85 -4.56 0.91 -21.82
CA ALA A 85 -4.02 0.65 -23.16
C ALA A 85 -4.85 -0.41 -23.91
N THR A 86 -5.18 -1.52 -23.24
CA THR A 86 -6.00 -2.60 -23.79
C THR A 86 -7.42 -2.14 -24.11
N ALA A 87 -8.04 -1.34 -23.22
CA ALA A 87 -9.38 -0.80 -23.43
C ALA A 87 -9.43 0.19 -24.61
N HIS A 88 -8.38 1.01 -24.78
CA HIS A 88 -8.26 1.93 -25.89
C HIS A 88 -8.12 1.20 -27.23
N GLN A 89 -7.28 0.16 -27.29
CA GLN A 89 -7.11 -0.69 -28.48
C GLN A 89 -8.38 -1.43 -28.86
N ARG A 90 -9.14 -1.95 -27.87
CA ARG A 90 -10.38 -2.72 -28.11
C ARG A 90 -11.63 -1.87 -28.38
N ARG A 91 -11.51 -0.53 -28.45
CA ARG A 91 -12.64 0.43 -28.64
C ARG A 91 -13.85 0.14 -27.72
N LEU A 92 -13.63 -0.40 -26.53
CA LEU A 92 -14.69 -0.77 -25.59
C LEU A 92 -15.24 0.50 -24.91
N ARG A 93 -16.38 1.01 -25.40
CA ARG A 93 -17.06 2.22 -24.88
C ARG A 93 -17.48 2.12 -23.41
N LEU A 94 -17.69 0.91 -22.87
CA LEU A 94 -18.21 0.67 -21.52
C LEU A 94 -17.17 0.86 -20.38
N ARG A 95 -15.87 1.03 -20.68
CA ARG A 95 -14.81 1.20 -19.66
C ARG A 95 -14.31 2.63 -19.47
N GLN A 96 -14.86 3.62 -20.17
CA GLN A 96 -14.39 5.01 -20.06
C GLN A 96 -14.62 5.62 -18.66
N ASN A 97 -15.75 5.31 -18.00
CA ASN A 97 -16.02 5.79 -16.65
C ASN A 97 -15.09 5.16 -15.60
N HIS A 98 -14.74 3.88 -15.76
CA HIS A 98 -13.80 3.20 -14.87
C HIS A 98 -12.37 3.68 -15.06
N ALA A 99 -11.94 3.89 -16.31
CA ALA A 99 -10.63 4.45 -16.61
C ALA A 99 -10.47 5.89 -16.07
N ARG A 100 -11.53 6.71 -16.19
CA ARG A 100 -11.55 8.08 -15.65
C ARG A 100 -11.53 8.09 -14.13
N LYS A 101 -12.28 7.20 -13.48
CA LYS A 101 -12.29 7.03 -12.02
C LYS A 101 -10.96 6.49 -11.50
N ALA A 102 -10.34 5.54 -12.21
CA ALA A 102 -9.01 5.03 -11.89
C ALA A 102 -7.92 6.10 -12.04
N ALA A 103 -7.98 6.92 -13.09
CA ALA A 103 -7.05 8.03 -13.28
C ALA A 103 -7.17 9.08 -12.15
N LEU A 104 -8.40 9.34 -11.69
CA LEU A 104 -8.66 10.25 -10.56
C LEU A 104 -8.05 9.71 -9.26
N LEU A 105 -8.32 8.43 -8.94
CA LEU A 105 -7.76 7.76 -7.76
C LEU A 105 -6.22 7.68 -7.79
N VAL A 106 -5.62 7.48 -8.97
CA VAL A 106 -4.16 7.50 -9.14
C VAL A 106 -3.60 8.91 -8.95
N GLY A 107 -4.32 9.95 -9.39
CA GLY A 107 -3.96 11.35 -9.15
C GLY A 107 -3.97 11.70 -7.67
N GLU A 108 -5.05 11.32 -6.96
CA GLU A 108 -5.21 11.52 -5.53
C GLU A 108 -4.11 10.80 -4.74
N ALA A 109 -3.89 9.50 -5.00
CA ALA A 109 -2.85 8.73 -4.34
C ALA A 109 -1.43 9.28 -4.56
N ARG A 110 -1.17 9.90 -5.72
CA ARG A 110 0.12 10.56 -6.02
C ARG A 110 0.29 11.86 -5.24
N GLN A 111 -0.78 12.64 -5.07
CA GLN A 111 -0.76 13.86 -4.27
C GLN A 111 -0.55 13.55 -2.79
N GLU A 112 -1.22 12.53 -2.28
CA GLU A 112 -1.09 12.07 -0.90
C GLU A 112 0.34 11.58 -0.60
N LEU A 113 0.93 10.80 -1.50
CA LEU A 113 2.36 10.40 -1.42
C LEU A 113 3.32 11.60 -1.46
N ALA A 114 3.00 12.65 -2.22
CA ALA A 114 3.83 13.85 -2.29
C ALA A 114 3.78 14.64 -0.97
N LEU A 115 2.60 14.74 -0.35
CA LEU A 115 2.40 15.40 0.94
C LEU A 115 3.15 14.68 2.07
N ILE A 116 3.03 13.34 2.14
CA ILE A 116 3.76 12.52 3.12
C ILE A 116 5.28 12.72 2.98
N ARG A 117 5.78 12.82 1.73
CA ARG A 117 7.21 13.06 1.45
C ARG A 117 7.67 14.47 1.79
N SER A 118 6.83 15.50 1.66
CA SER A 118 7.17 16.87 2.07
C SER A 118 7.18 17.03 3.59
N GLU A 119 6.21 16.45 4.29
CA GLU A 119 6.12 16.51 5.76
C GLU A 119 7.28 15.77 6.44
N SER A 120 7.75 14.68 5.82
CA SER A 120 8.94 13.94 6.28
C SER A 120 10.25 14.74 6.14
N ARG A 121 10.31 15.74 5.25
CA ARG A 121 11.51 16.60 5.07
C ARG A 121 11.54 17.79 6.03
N GLU A 122 10.38 18.31 6.43
CA GLU A 122 10.30 19.44 7.36
C GLU A 122 10.46 19.03 8.84
N GLY A 123 10.21 17.77 9.17
CA GLY A 123 10.39 17.24 10.53
C GLY A 123 11.83 16.88 10.94
N GLY A 124 12.81 16.97 10.02
CA GLY A 124 14.22 16.62 10.26
C GLY A 124 15.13 17.78 10.66
N ALA A 125 14.57 18.98 10.85
CA ALA A 125 15.31 20.19 11.21
C ALA A 125 14.86 20.75 12.57
N ARG A 126 14.89 19.93 13.64
CA ARG A 126 14.90 20.37 15.03
C ARG A 126 15.65 19.38 15.91
#